data_AF-W1ND36-F1
#
_entry.id   AF-W1ND36-F1
#
_cell.length_a   1.000
_cell.length_b   1.000
_cell.length_c   1.000
_cell.angle_alpha   90.00
_cell.angle_beta   90.00
_cell.angle_gamma   90.00
#
_symmetry.space_group_name_H-M   'P 1'
#
loop_
_entity.id
_entity.type
_entity.pdbx_description
1 polymer ?
#
loop_
_entity_poly.entity_id
_entity_poly.type
_entity_poly.pdbx_seq_one_letter_code
_entity_poly.pdbx_strand_id
1 'polypeptide(L)'
;MSGITRRYLLQMILGASLLLPVTGWANTGEIDDQLRRAIVPTSTNEVWVLIDNQQSNLTVYRGNVELARYAPIRFGRGGADVQRVMGDRTTPMGEFHVNRFNYDSKFDIFIGLDYPTPVHARMALDAGLYTEHDYDAYFDYYRRHRSPPQDTVLGGYIGIHGVGEGDMNIHRNLNWTDGCVAVTNQEIEQLASLIGVGTRVVIR
;
A
#
# COMPACT_ATOMS: atom_id res chain seq x y z
N MET A 1 -55.90 -12.34 58.74
CA MET A 1 -54.74 -13.18 59.07
C MET A 1 -54.53 -14.20 57.96
N SER A 2 -53.29 -14.32 57.50
CA SER A 2 -52.74 -15.34 56.59
C SER A 2 -53.16 -15.32 55.11
N GLY A 3 -52.14 -15.24 54.25
CA GLY A 3 -52.22 -15.38 52.80
C GLY A 3 -50.84 -15.17 52.19
N ILE A 4 -49.96 -16.17 52.33
CA ILE A 4 -48.62 -16.21 51.76
C ILE A 4 -48.72 -16.26 50.23
N THR A 5 -48.05 -15.36 49.51
CA THR A 5 -47.82 -15.51 48.06
C THR A 5 -46.34 -15.55 47.73
N ARG A 6 -46.04 -16.54 46.87
CA ARG A 6 -44.75 -17.09 46.49
C ARG A 6 -44.09 -16.23 45.42
N ARG A 7 -42.79 -15.99 45.63
CA ARG A 7 -41.70 -15.59 44.72
C ARG A 7 -41.95 -15.68 43.20
N TYR A 8 -41.56 -14.62 42.47
CA TYR A 8 -40.85 -14.72 41.19
C TYR A 8 -39.79 -13.60 41.11
N LEU A 9 -38.53 -13.94 41.37
CA LEU A 9 -37.39 -13.09 41.08
C LEU A 9 -36.97 -13.39 39.63
N LEU A 10 -37.32 -12.51 38.68
CA LEU A 10 -36.79 -12.60 37.33
C LEU A 10 -35.30 -12.26 37.36
N GLN A 11 -34.45 -13.25 37.14
CA GLN A 11 -33.06 -13.03 36.76
C GLN A 11 -33.02 -12.51 35.33
N MET A 12 -32.74 -11.22 35.14
CA MET A 12 -32.27 -10.71 33.86
C MET A 12 -30.80 -11.10 33.68
N ILE A 13 -30.57 -12.22 33.01
CA ILE A 13 -29.27 -12.49 32.39
C ILE A 13 -29.20 -11.55 31.19
N LEU A 14 -28.55 -10.40 31.37
CA LEU A 14 -28.04 -9.64 30.23
C LEU A 14 -27.02 -10.55 29.53
N GLY A 15 -27.41 -11.12 28.40
CA GLY A 15 -26.48 -11.72 27.46
C GLY A 15 -25.53 -10.64 26.98
N ALA A 16 -24.36 -10.55 27.61
CA ALA A 16 -23.23 -9.87 27.02
C ALA A 16 -22.82 -10.70 25.82
N SER A 17 -23.33 -10.35 24.64
CA SER A 17 -22.79 -10.81 23.37
C SER A 17 -21.34 -10.33 23.34
N LEU A 18 -20.40 -11.22 23.69
CA LEU A 18 -19.00 -11.04 23.36
C LEU A 18 -18.93 -11.03 21.83
N LEU A 19 -18.92 -9.83 21.24
CA LEU A 19 -18.39 -9.63 19.91
C LEU A 19 -16.89 -9.95 20.01
N LEU A 20 -16.54 -11.19 19.73
CA LEU A 20 -15.15 -11.52 19.41
C LEU A 20 -14.78 -10.66 18.20
N PRO A 21 -13.69 -9.88 18.23
CA PRO A 21 -13.25 -9.21 17.03
C PRO A 21 -12.93 -10.32 16.03
N VAL A 22 -13.65 -10.32 14.90
CA VAL A 22 -13.25 -11.12 13.75
C VAL A 22 -11.99 -10.45 13.21
N THR A 23 -10.85 -10.66 13.85
CA THR A 23 -9.56 -10.45 13.22
C THR A 23 -9.36 -11.62 12.28
N GLY A 24 -10.12 -11.63 11.19
CA GLY A 24 -9.83 -12.46 10.03
C GLY A 24 -8.70 -11.77 9.30
N TRP A 25 -7.46 -12.11 9.64
CA TRP A 25 -6.32 -11.66 8.86
C TRP A 25 -6.47 -12.30 7.49
N ALA A 26 -6.62 -11.48 6.44
CA ALA A 26 -6.54 -11.97 5.07
C ALA A 26 -5.23 -12.75 4.89
N ASN A 27 -5.25 -13.83 4.13
CA ASN A 27 -4.06 -14.64 3.86
C ASN A 27 -3.03 -13.80 3.07
N THR A 28 -2.06 -13.19 3.76
CA THR A 28 -1.00 -12.36 3.16
C THR A 28 0.08 -13.18 2.46
N GLY A 29 0.01 -14.52 2.55
CA GLY A 29 1.07 -15.42 2.10
C GLY A 29 1.50 -15.22 0.65
N GLU A 30 0.58 -14.84 -0.25
CA GLU A 30 0.92 -14.60 -1.66
C GLU A 30 1.85 -13.39 -1.83
N ILE A 31 1.57 -12.25 -1.16
CA ILE A 31 2.45 -11.08 -1.18
C ILE A 31 3.73 -11.34 -0.39
N ASP A 32 3.67 -12.03 0.75
CA ASP A 32 4.87 -12.36 1.51
C ASP A 32 5.86 -13.21 0.71
N ASP A 33 5.35 -14.23 0.00
CA ASP A 33 6.13 -15.05 -0.91
C ASP A 33 6.64 -14.26 -2.12
N GLN A 34 5.84 -13.34 -2.64
CA GLN A 34 6.25 -12.43 -3.70
C GLN A 34 7.41 -11.55 -3.24
N LEU A 35 7.32 -10.90 -2.08
CA LEU A 35 8.35 -10.02 -1.53
C LEU A 35 9.67 -10.76 -1.25
N ARG A 36 9.60 -12.02 -0.82
CA ARG A 36 10.81 -12.86 -0.65
C ARG A 36 11.53 -13.12 -1.97
N ARG A 37 10.78 -13.27 -3.07
CA ARG A 37 11.34 -13.53 -4.42
C ARG A 37 11.72 -12.26 -5.18
N ALA A 38 10.97 -11.17 -4.96
CA ALA A 38 11.06 -9.95 -5.75
C ALA A 38 12.35 -9.15 -5.52
N ILE A 39 13.14 -9.47 -4.48
CA ILE A 39 14.46 -8.86 -4.27
C ILE A 39 15.56 -9.40 -5.20
N VAL A 40 15.22 -10.31 -6.11
CA VAL A 40 16.14 -10.84 -7.13
C VAL A 40 15.83 -10.16 -8.46
N PRO A 41 16.84 -9.63 -9.19
CA PRO A 41 16.60 -9.06 -10.51
C PRO A 41 16.18 -10.11 -11.53
N THR A 42 15.29 -9.74 -12.45
CA THR A 42 14.84 -10.60 -13.56
C THR A 42 15.94 -10.81 -14.61
N SER A 43 16.90 -9.89 -14.70
CA SER A 43 18.10 -10.01 -15.53
C SER A 43 19.25 -9.15 -14.98
N THR A 44 20.49 -9.42 -15.42
CA THR A 44 21.68 -8.66 -14.98
C THR A 44 21.65 -7.18 -15.38
N ASN A 45 20.83 -6.81 -16.36
CA ASN A 45 20.74 -5.44 -16.88
C ASN A 45 19.43 -4.73 -16.51
N GLU A 46 18.52 -5.40 -15.80
CA GLU A 46 17.26 -4.82 -15.34
C GLU A 46 17.53 -3.64 -14.41
N VAL A 47 16.89 -2.49 -14.67
CA VAL A 47 16.84 -1.39 -13.71
C VAL A 47 15.56 -1.53 -12.89
N TRP A 48 15.69 -1.59 -11.57
CA TRP A 48 14.56 -1.79 -10.64
C TRP A 48 14.79 -1.04 -9.33
N VAL A 49 13.70 -0.85 -8.58
CA VAL A 49 13.69 -0.07 -7.33
C VAL A 49 13.30 -0.96 -6.16
N LEU A 50 14.04 -0.85 -5.06
CA LEU A 50 13.69 -1.43 -3.77
C LEU A 50 13.40 -0.31 -2.78
N ILE A 51 12.26 -0.38 -2.12
CA ILE A 51 11.85 0.48 -1.02
C ILE A 51 11.76 -0.40 0.24
N ASP A 52 12.56 -0.09 1.26
CA ASP A 52 12.60 -0.82 2.52
C ASP A 52 12.05 0.07 3.65
N ASN A 53 10.93 -0.34 4.24
CA ASN A 53 10.20 0.39 5.27
C ASN A 53 10.94 0.40 6.62
N GLN A 54 11.67 -0.67 6.94
CA GLN A 54 12.36 -0.83 8.21
C GLN A 54 13.59 0.07 8.24
N GLN A 55 14.27 0.19 7.10
CA GLN A 55 15.47 1.02 6.94
C GLN A 55 15.15 2.43 6.45
N SER A 56 13.90 2.71 6.05
CA SER A 56 13.49 4.01 5.50
C SER A 56 14.39 4.44 4.34
N ASN A 57 14.62 3.53 3.38
CA ASN A 57 15.40 3.86 2.18
C ASN A 57 14.75 3.38 0.87
N LEU A 58 15.08 4.10 -0.20
CA LEU A 58 14.81 3.73 -1.58
C LEU A 58 16.16 3.49 -2.27
N THR A 59 16.34 2.34 -2.90
CA THR A 59 17.56 2.00 -3.64
C THR A 59 17.21 1.66 -5.09
N VAL A 60 17.93 2.24 -6.03
CA VAL A 60 17.85 1.91 -7.46
C VAL A 60 18.97 0.95 -7.79
N TYR A 61 18.65 -0.16 -8.45
CA TYR A 61 19.60 -1.19 -8.86
C TYR A 61 19.65 -1.32 -10.39
N ARG A 62 20.81 -1.76 -10.90
CA ARG A 62 20.95 -2.43 -12.20
C ARG A 62 21.43 -3.86 -11.96
N GLY A 63 20.58 -4.85 -12.21
CA GLY A 63 20.84 -6.21 -11.74
C GLY A 63 21.00 -6.20 -10.22
N ASN A 64 22.20 -6.52 -9.73
CA ASN A 64 22.54 -6.48 -8.30
C ASN A 64 23.42 -5.26 -7.92
N VAL A 65 23.73 -4.38 -8.87
CA VAL A 65 24.59 -3.21 -8.64
C VAL A 65 23.73 -2.03 -8.23
N GLU A 66 24.00 -1.45 -7.07
CA GLU A 66 23.35 -0.22 -6.60
C GLU A 66 23.80 0.97 -7.46
N LEU A 67 22.83 1.70 -8.02
CA LEU A 67 23.05 2.92 -8.80
C LEU A 67 22.85 4.18 -7.95
N ALA A 68 21.87 4.17 -7.06
CA ALA A 68 21.52 5.29 -6.19
C ALA A 68 20.77 4.80 -4.95
N ARG A 69 20.89 5.56 -3.86
CA ARG A 69 20.17 5.32 -2.60
C ARG A 69 19.75 6.63 -1.98
N TYR A 70 18.49 6.68 -1.55
CA TYR A 70 17.88 7.83 -0.89
C TYR A 70 17.43 7.45 0.51
N ALA A 71 17.83 8.25 1.49
CA ALA A 71 17.46 8.05 2.88
C ALA A 71 17.57 9.38 3.67
N PRO A 72 16.64 9.65 4.60
CA PRO A 72 15.52 8.80 4.95
C PRO A 72 14.28 9.13 4.08
N ILE A 73 13.58 8.12 3.54
CA ILE A 73 12.32 8.33 2.80
C ILE A 73 11.11 8.35 3.73
N ARG A 74 9.96 8.88 3.29
CA ARG A 74 8.74 8.89 4.10
C ARG A 74 7.60 8.10 3.49
N PHE A 75 6.84 7.47 4.36
CA PHE A 75 5.69 6.65 4.01
C PHE A 75 4.39 7.34 4.36
N GLY A 76 3.31 6.60 4.12
CA GLY A 76 2.01 6.87 4.67
C GLY A 76 2.04 7.04 6.19
N ARG A 77 1.19 7.94 6.72
CA ARG A 77 1.03 8.14 8.17
C ARG A 77 0.55 6.88 8.90
N GLY A 78 -0.09 5.95 8.20
CA GLY A 78 -0.47 4.63 8.69
C GLY A 78 0.67 3.62 8.71
N GLY A 79 1.86 3.98 8.24
CA GLY A 79 2.99 3.07 8.06
C GLY A 79 2.98 2.43 6.67
N ALA A 80 3.62 1.28 6.55
CA ALA A 80 3.60 0.46 5.35
C ALA A 80 3.16 -0.96 5.72
N ASP A 81 2.19 -1.50 5.00
CA ASP A 81 1.62 -2.81 5.26
C ASP A 81 1.13 -3.43 3.93
N VAL A 82 1.02 -4.75 3.91
CA VAL A 82 0.40 -5.51 2.83
C VAL A 82 -1.11 -5.23 2.78
N GLN A 83 -1.75 -5.05 3.93
CA GLN A 83 -3.17 -4.73 4.01
C GLN A 83 -3.40 -3.22 3.97
N ARG A 84 -4.28 -2.78 3.08
CA ARG A 84 -4.67 -1.38 2.95
C ARG A 84 -6.13 -1.24 2.55
N VAL A 85 -6.78 -0.22 3.08
CA VAL A 85 -8.06 0.31 2.59
C VAL A 85 -7.97 1.80 2.30
N MET A 86 -8.84 2.31 1.43
CA MET A 86 -8.90 3.74 1.14
C MET A 86 -9.06 4.55 2.43
N GLY A 87 -8.16 5.52 2.63
CA GLY A 87 -8.21 6.46 3.76
C GLY A 87 -7.46 6.05 5.02
N ASP A 88 -6.94 4.81 5.11
CA ASP A 88 -6.13 4.38 6.27
C ASP A 88 -4.71 4.99 6.31
N ARG A 89 -4.30 5.63 5.21
CA ARG A 89 -2.99 6.27 5.02
C ARG A 89 -1.79 5.31 5.09
N THR A 90 -1.99 4.03 4.82
CA THR A 90 -0.94 3.01 4.69
C THR A 90 -0.24 3.07 3.33
N THR A 91 1.08 2.89 3.27
CA THR A 91 1.77 2.60 2.01
C THR A 91 1.65 1.11 1.71
N PRO A 92 1.05 0.70 0.57
CA PRO A 92 0.91 -0.72 0.27
C PRO A 92 2.26 -1.37 -0.02
N MET A 93 2.50 -2.52 0.61
CA MET A 93 3.65 -3.38 0.33
C MET A 93 3.34 -4.33 -0.82
N GLY A 94 4.34 -4.67 -1.61
CA GLY A 94 4.19 -5.54 -2.77
C GLY A 94 5.18 -5.23 -3.88
N GLU A 95 4.97 -5.87 -5.02
CA GLU A 95 5.66 -5.56 -6.27
C GLU A 95 4.73 -4.77 -7.18
N PHE A 96 5.29 -3.73 -7.80
CA PHE A 96 4.59 -2.78 -8.64
C PHE A 96 5.43 -2.47 -9.87
N HIS A 97 4.81 -1.79 -10.82
CA HIS A 97 5.48 -1.17 -11.94
C HIS A 97 5.13 0.31 -12.01
N VAL A 98 6.10 1.13 -12.41
CA VAL A 98 5.84 2.52 -12.76
C VAL A 98 4.87 2.57 -13.94
N ASN A 99 3.71 3.18 -13.78
CA ASN A 99 2.70 3.28 -14.83
C ASN A 99 2.62 4.65 -15.50
N ARG A 100 3.10 5.71 -14.82
CA ARG A 100 3.10 7.08 -15.36
C ARG A 100 4.07 7.98 -14.62
N PHE A 101 4.40 9.10 -15.27
CA PHE A 101 5.04 10.25 -14.67
C PHE A 101 4.12 11.46 -14.80
N ASN A 102 4.07 12.29 -13.76
CA ASN A 102 3.48 13.61 -13.80
C ASN A 102 4.53 14.62 -13.34
N TYR A 103 5.12 15.32 -14.31
CA TYR A 103 6.13 16.37 -14.08
C TYR A 103 5.52 17.72 -13.71
N ASP A 104 4.19 17.88 -13.82
CA ASP A 104 3.44 19.07 -13.40
C ASP A 104 2.86 18.91 -11.98
N SER A 105 3.47 18.02 -11.18
CA SER A 105 2.98 17.72 -9.84
C SER A 105 3.29 18.86 -8.87
N LYS A 106 2.35 19.19 -7.98
CA LYS A 106 2.64 20.09 -6.84
C LYS A 106 3.70 19.52 -5.87
N PHE A 107 4.02 18.24 -6.01
CA PHE A 107 5.06 17.52 -5.27
C PHE A 107 6.33 17.36 -6.10
N ASP A 108 6.62 18.32 -6.97
CA ASP A 108 7.70 18.31 -7.97
C ASP A 108 7.44 17.28 -9.08
N ILE A 109 7.76 16.00 -8.86
CA ILE A 109 7.41 14.90 -9.76
C ILE A 109 6.56 13.89 -9.00
N PHE A 110 5.51 13.37 -9.65
CA PHE A 110 4.79 12.20 -9.17
C PHE A 110 5.02 11.02 -10.13
N ILE A 111 5.63 9.96 -9.62
CA ILE A 111 5.86 8.69 -10.30
C ILE A 111 4.80 7.70 -9.83
N GLY A 112 3.82 7.40 -10.68
CA GLY A 112 2.70 6.53 -10.33
C GLY A 112 3.02 5.06 -10.41
N LEU A 113 2.48 4.26 -9.48
CA LEU A 113 2.55 2.81 -9.46
C LEU A 113 1.22 2.19 -9.92
N ASP A 114 1.29 0.97 -10.44
CA ASP A 114 0.13 0.14 -10.83
C ASP A 114 -0.59 -0.52 -9.63
N TYR A 115 -0.74 0.24 -8.55
CA TYR A 115 -1.58 -0.16 -7.44
C TYR A 115 -3.06 0.22 -7.68
N PRO A 116 -4.03 -0.62 -7.28
CA PRO A 116 -3.86 -1.97 -6.73
C PRO A 116 -3.58 -3.01 -7.84
N THR A 117 -2.65 -3.95 -7.57
CA THR A 117 -2.30 -5.03 -8.50
C THR A 117 -3.34 -6.17 -8.44
N PRO A 118 -3.35 -7.12 -9.41
CA PRO A 118 -4.24 -8.28 -9.35
C PRO A 118 -4.15 -9.11 -8.06
N VAL A 119 -2.96 -9.16 -7.45
CA VAL A 119 -2.73 -9.84 -6.17
C VAL A 119 -3.46 -9.09 -5.04
N HIS A 120 -3.37 -7.76 -4.99
CA HIS A 120 -4.12 -6.96 -4.03
C HIS A 120 -5.63 -7.10 -4.21
N ALA A 121 -6.11 -7.15 -5.46
CA ALA A 121 -7.53 -7.39 -5.75
C ALA A 121 -7.99 -8.78 -5.25
N ARG A 122 -7.18 -9.83 -5.43
CA ARG A 122 -7.46 -11.17 -4.89
C ARG A 122 -7.51 -11.13 -3.36
N MET A 123 -6.52 -10.51 -2.73
CA MET A 123 -6.50 -10.39 -1.27
C MET A 123 -7.70 -9.63 -0.73
N ALA A 124 -8.16 -8.58 -1.43
CA ALA A 124 -9.35 -7.85 -1.06
C ALA A 124 -10.62 -8.72 -1.14
N LEU A 125 -10.73 -9.58 -2.15
CA LEU A 125 -11.82 -10.55 -2.26
C LEU A 125 -11.76 -11.55 -1.09
N ASP A 126 -10.59 -12.13 -0.84
CA ASP A 126 -10.39 -13.12 0.23
C ASP A 126 -10.64 -12.52 1.63
N ALA A 127 -10.37 -11.22 1.80
CA ALA A 127 -10.65 -10.46 3.02
C ALA A 127 -12.12 -10.05 3.17
N GLY A 128 -12.96 -10.24 2.13
CA GLY A 128 -14.33 -9.75 2.08
C GLY A 128 -14.47 -8.23 1.90
N LEU A 129 -13.39 -7.54 1.51
CA LEU A 129 -13.42 -6.12 1.14
C LEU A 129 -13.97 -5.90 -0.27
N TYR A 130 -13.69 -6.84 -1.18
CA TYR A 130 -14.37 -6.95 -2.46
C TYR A 130 -15.45 -8.03 -2.39
N THR A 131 -16.57 -7.73 -3.04
CA THR A 131 -17.50 -8.77 -3.50
C THR A 131 -16.97 -9.44 -4.77
N GLU A 132 -17.53 -10.58 -5.17
CA GLU A 132 -17.22 -11.19 -6.47
C GLU A 132 -17.48 -10.20 -7.63
N HIS A 133 -18.53 -9.38 -7.53
CA HIS A 133 -18.83 -8.36 -8.53
C HIS A 133 -17.74 -7.28 -8.59
N ASP A 134 -17.23 -6.79 -7.45
CA ASP A 134 -16.15 -5.80 -7.43
C ASP A 134 -14.87 -6.38 -8.05
N TYR A 135 -14.58 -7.66 -7.76
CA TYR A 135 -13.45 -8.39 -8.33
C TYR A 135 -13.58 -8.55 -9.85
N ASP A 136 -14.74 -8.96 -10.35
CA ASP A 136 -15.00 -9.07 -11.79
C ASP A 136 -14.91 -7.70 -12.48
N ALA A 137 -15.47 -6.65 -11.88
CA ALA A 137 -15.38 -5.28 -12.38
C ALA A 137 -13.93 -4.79 -12.45
N TYR A 138 -13.10 -5.14 -11.47
CA TYR A 138 -11.67 -4.86 -11.48
C TYR A 138 -10.99 -5.49 -12.71
N PHE A 139 -11.21 -6.78 -12.98
CA PHE A 139 -10.58 -7.45 -14.12
C PHE A 139 -11.14 -7.00 -15.47
N ASP A 140 -12.43 -6.67 -15.54
CA ASP A 140 -13.04 -6.03 -16.70
C ASP A 140 -12.36 -4.70 -17.03
N TYR A 141 -12.17 -3.84 -16.02
CA TYR A 141 -11.45 -2.58 -16.19
C TYR A 141 -10.01 -2.83 -16.62
N TYR A 142 -9.29 -3.70 -15.92
CA TYR A 142 -7.88 -3.98 -16.17
C TYR A 142 -7.64 -4.52 -17.59
N ARG A 143 -8.51 -5.41 -18.08
CA ARG A 143 -8.44 -5.94 -19.46
C ARG A 143 -8.64 -4.85 -20.51
N ARG A 144 -9.55 -3.90 -20.28
CA ARG A 144 -9.85 -2.80 -21.21
C ARG A 144 -8.76 -1.73 -21.24
N HIS A 145 -8.21 -1.37 -20.09
CA HIS A 145 -7.32 -0.20 -19.95
C HIS A 145 -5.84 -0.55 -19.85
N ARG A 146 -5.51 -1.84 -19.60
CA ARG A 146 -4.13 -2.30 -19.34
C ARG A 146 -3.49 -1.60 -18.13
N SER A 147 -4.32 -1.05 -17.24
CA SER A 147 -3.97 -0.40 -15.98
C SER A 147 -5.08 -0.66 -14.95
N PRO A 148 -4.77 -0.68 -13.64
CA PRO A 148 -5.77 -0.95 -12.62
C PRO A 148 -6.67 0.26 -12.37
N PRO A 149 -7.94 0.03 -12.00
CA PRO A 149 -8.82 1.11 -11.56
C PRO A 149 -8.20 1.82 -10.34
N GLN A 150 -8.31 3.14 -10.31
CA GLN A 150 -7.72 3.97 -9.25
C GLN A 150 -8.75 4.40 -8.18
N ASP A 151 -10.02 4.07 -8.40
CA ASP A 151 -11.12 4.32 -7.48
C ASP A 151 -11.70 2.97 -7.04
N THR A 152 -11.12 2.41 -5.97
CA THR A 152 -11.48 1.11 -5.42
C THR A 152 -11.53 1.18 -3.90
N VAL A 153 -12.08 0.16 -3.22
CA VAL A 153 -12.04 0.10 -1.74
C VAL A 153 -10.63 0.09 -1.17
N LEU A 154 -9.64 -0.31 -1.97
CA LEU A 154 -8.21 -0.30 -1.63
C LEU A 154 -7.55 1.07 -1.87
N GLY A 155 -8.28 2.00 -2.50
CA GLY A 155 -7.77 3.25 -3.02
C GLY A 155 -7.08 3.10 -4.38
N GLY A 156 -6.21 4.05 -4.66
CA GLY A 156 -5.41 4.15 -5.87
C GLY A 156 -4.46 5.34 -5.74
N TYR A 157 -3.91 5.80 -6.85
CA TYR A 157 -3.00 6.96 -6.94
C TYR A 157 -1.79 6.87 -6.00
N ILE A 158 -1.31 5.64 -5.76
CA ILE A 158 -0.07 5.39 -5.02
C ILE A 158 1.12 5.62 -5.95
N GLY A 159 2.17 6.22 -5.40
CA GLY A 159 3.35 6.58 -6.16
C GLY A 159 4.51 6.98 -5.29
N ILE A 160 5.56 7.46 -5.95
CA ILE A 160 6.74 8.09 -5.36
C ILE A 160 6.72 9.56 -5.77
N HIS A 161 6.95 10.47 -4.84
CA HIS A 161 6.99 11.91 -5.16
C HIS A 161 8.01 12.68 -4.33
N GLY A 162 8.31 13.91 -4.76
CA GLY A 162 9.12 14.87 -4.02
C GLY A 162 8.37 15.48 -2.83
N VAL A 163 8.98 16.44 -2.15
CA VAL A 163 8.31 17.22 -1.09
C VAL A 163 7.43 18.32 -1.69
N GLY A 164 7.74 18.78 -2.91
CA GLY A 164 7.14 19.98 -3.50
C GLY A 164 7.50 21.22 -2.69
N GLU A 165 6.49 22.03 -2.38
CA GLU A 165 6.59 23.20 -1.48
C GLU A 165 6.39 22.85 0.00
N GLY A 166 6.36 21.55 0.35
CA GLY A 166 6.14 21.09 1.72
C GLY A 166 7.30 21.40 2.68
N ASP A 167 7.02 21.24 3.98
CA ASP A 167 8.02 21.50 5.03
C ASP A 167 9.07 20.38 5.10
N MET A 168 10.32 20.74 4.81
CA MET A 168 11.47 19.84 4.91
C MET A 168 11.71 19.32 6.34
N ASN A 169 11.30 20.03 7.37
CA ASN A 169 11.37 19.53 8.75
C ASN A 169 10.36 18.41 8.99
N ILE A 170 9.16 18.49 8.39
CA ILE A 170 8.20 17.38 8.43
C ILE A 170 8.79 16.18 7.69
N HIS A 171 9.29 16.39 6.45
CA HIS A 171 9.89 15.33 5.65
C HIS A 171 11.09 14.66 6.36
N ARG A 172 11.92 15.41 7.10
CA ARG A 172 13.06 14.86 7.84
C ARG A 172 12.68 14.08 9.09
N ASN A 173 11.47 14.22 9.63
CA ASN A 173 11.17 13.70 10.96
C ASN A 173 9.95 12.78 11.01
N LEU A 174 9.02 12.88 10.06
CA LEU A 174 7.70 12.27 10.17
C LEU A 174 7.26 11.63 8.87
N ASN A 175 6.62 10.46 8.95
CA ASN A 175 5.78 9.95 7.87
C ASN A 175 4.57 10.88 7.74
N TRP A 176 4.27 11.32 6.52
CA TRP A 176 3.29 12.39 6.29
C TRP A 176 2.37 12.18 5.10
N THR A 177 2.66 11.20 4.23
CA THR A 177 1.83 10.97 3.04
C THR A 177 0.51 10.27 3.41
N ASP A 178 -0.42 10.19 2.46
CA ASP A 178 -1.64 9.39 2.58
C ASP A 178 -1.48 7.97 1.97
N GLY A 179 -0.24 7.51 1.77
CA GLY A 179 0.11 6.18 1.28
C GLY A 179 1.21 6.15 0.22
N CYS A 180 1.60 7.30 -0.32
CA CYS A 180 2.75 7.40 -1.22
C CYS A 180 4.09 7.26 -0.48
N VAL A 181 5.17 7.10 -1.25
CA VAL A 181 6.54 7.25 -0.76
C VAL A 181 7.05 8.63 -1.13
N ALA A 182 7.51 9.39 -0.16
CA ALA A 182 8.08 10.71 -0.37
C ALA A 182 9.61 10.67 -0.24
N VAL A 183 10.28 11.32 -1.19
CA VAL A 183 11.72 11.66 -1.20
C VAL A 183 11.87 13.18 -1.30
N THR A 184 13.09 13.71 -1.28
CA THR A 184 13.32 15.14 -1.56
C THR A 184 13.10 15.47 -3.04
N ASN A 185 12.92 16.75 -3.38
CA ASN A 185 12.76 17.21 -4.76
C ASN A 185 13.97 16.80 -5.64
N GLN A 186 15.19 17.06 -5.13
CA GLN A 186 16.41 16.65 -5.83
C GLN A 186 16.48 15.12 -6.05
N GLU A 187 16.04 14.32 -5.08
CA GLU A 187 16.03 12.86 -5.20
C GLU A 187 14.96 12.35 -6.17
N ILE A 188 13.78 12.98 -6.25
CA ILE A 188 12.75 12.57 -7.21
C ILE A 188 13.17 12.89 -8.65
N GLU A 189 13.84 14.02 -8.89
CA GLU A 189 14.42 14.36 -10.18
C GLU A 189 15.49 13.35 -10.60
N GLN A 190 16.39 12.98 -9.68
CA GLN A 190 17.39 11.93 -9.92
C GLN A 190 16.74 10.58 -10.21
N LEU A 191 15.74 10.18 -9.42
CA LEU A 191 15.03 8.93 -9.64
C LEU A 191 14.38 8.90 -11.02
N ALA A 192 13.69 9.98 -11.42
CA ALA A 192 13.04 10.10 -12.72
C ALA A 192 14.02 10.04 -13.91
N SER A 193 15.30 10.34 -13.69
CA SER A 193 16.36 10.17 -14.70
C SER A 193 16.88 8.72 -14.83
N LEU A 194 16.66 7.89 -13.81
CA LEU A 194 17.17 6.52 -13.73
C LEU A 194 16.14 5.48 -14.14
N ILE A 195 14.86 5.76 -13.96
CA ILE A 195 13.76 4.81 -14.16
C ILE A 195 12.77 5.29 -15.22
N GLY A 196 11.93 4.37 -15.73
CA GLY A 196 10.92 4.67 -16.73
C GLY A 196 9.61 3.92 -16.49
N VAL A 197 8.62 4.14 -17.36
CA VAL A 197 7.39 3.36 -17.33
C VAL A 197 7.73 1.89 -17.55
N GLY A 198 7.15 1.02 -16.71
CA GLY A 198 7.46 -0.40 -16.65
C GLY A 198 8.63 -0.77 -15.75
N THR A 199 9.35 0.20 -15.15
CA THR A 199 10.34 -0.12 -14.11
C THR A 199 9.66 -0.79 -12.93
N ARG A 200 10.17 -1.96 -12.54
CA ARG A 200 9.71 -2.73 -11.39
C ARG A 200 10.11 -2.05 -10.07
N VAL A 201 9.17 -1.98 -9.14
CA VAL A 201 9.31 -1.35 -7.82
C VAL A 201 8.83 -2.32 -6.76
N VAL A 202 9.68 -2.64 -5.79
CA VAL A 202 9.35 -3.53 -4.67
C VAL A 202 9.28 -2.70 -3.39
N ILE A 203 8.18 -2.78 -2.66
CA ILE A 203 7.99 -2.12 -1.36
C ILE A 203 7.86 -3.21 -0.29
N ARG A 204 8.78 -3.24 0.68
CA ARG A 204 8.84 -4.24 1.76
C ARG A 204 9.25 -3.64 3.11
#